data_AF-L0AYV6-F1
#
_entry.id   AF-L0AYV6-F1
#
_cell.length_a   1.000
_cell.length_b   1.000
_cell.length_c   1.000
_cell.angle_alpha   90.00
_cell.angle_beta   90.00
_cell.angle_gamma   90.00
#
_symmetry.space_group_name_H-M   'P 1'
#
loop_
_entity.id
_entity.type
_entity.pdbx_description
1 polymer ?
#
loop_
_entity_poly.entity_id
_entity_poly.type
_entity_poly.pdbx_seq_one_letter_code
_entity_poly.pdbx_strand_id
1 'polypeptide(L)'
;MSDKKEVTIDFDGYPESPIIDSSIGNTYTYKDDATNEQVEIIHTENPPNLSGYEKLEHKPKDPKVKIKDIQYSTTPQTGFPPTLSQYPSVTVYCWGQDYRPLVVKLGNENIYYISEGEGYTSNKWNSTSTSFAGLSLLEILQIKSCTHTNAHVVDISKTTKESYNCPSCNKERINVSPVKGSDYSWYGHTLQASSISGFKDDNQYQAGFKIFKDCDQANVYWYPESDGKPLLVCIKPLSGPGDEEPSKPYWYRRECKSSNKWVREENDAPTNEEDPKILELLQKAFQTAQNPTSQGNSELSTSISSSATNGLVAIFIVGIVPVILVGIGYAGWSFLPRL
;
A
#
# COMPACT_ATOMS: atom_id res chain seq x y z
N MET A 1 19.72 -27.09 32.46
CA MET A 1 19.35 -25.86 31.72
C MET A 1 18.75 -26.34 30.41
N SER A 2 17.50 -25.96 30.10
CA SER A 2 16.94 -26.28 28.78
C SER A 2 17.63 -25.38 27.76
N ASP A 3 18.18 -25.94 26.69
CA ASP A 3 18.76 -25.14 25.63
C ASP A 3 17.70 -24.18 25.08
N LYS A 4 18.04 -22.88 25.06
CA LYS A 4 17.16 -21.85 24.53
C LYS A 4 17.07 -22.05 23.03
N LYS A 5 15.89 -22.40 22.53
CA LYS A 5 15.64 -22.55 21.10
C LYS A 5 15.46 -21.20 20.45
N GLU A 6 16.16 -20.97 19.36
CA GLU A 6 16.21 -19.70 18.65
C GLU A 6 16.12 -19.94 17.14
N VAL A 7 15.70 -18.93 16.38
CA VAL A 7 15.70 -18.92 14.90
C VAL A 7 16.25 -17.62 14.33
N THR A 8 16.81 -17.71 13.14
CA THR A 8 17.06 -16.57 12.26
C THR A 8 15.89 -16.40 11.28
N ILE A 9 15.31 -15.20 11.22
CA ILE A 9 14.33 -14.86 10.18
C ILE A 9 15.08 -14.56 8.89
N ASP A 10 14.70 -15.20 7.79
CA ASP A 10 15.29 -14.98 6.47
C ASP A 10 14.27 -14.28 5.56
N PHE A 11 14.63 -13.12 5.03
CA PHE A 11 13.81 -12.38 4.07
C PHE A 11 13.75 -13.05 2.70
N ASP A 12 14.58 -14.06 2.42
CA ASP A 12 14.38 -14.96 1.28
C ASP A 12 13.21 -15.93 1.49
N GLY A 13 12.56 -15.92 2.65
CA GLY A 13 11.32 -16.67 2.90
C GLY A 13 10.09 -15.99 2.30
N TYR A 14 9.78 -16.28 1.04
CA TYR A 14 8.62 -15.75 0.33
C TYR A 14 7.95 -16.83 -0.54
N PRO A 15 6.70 -16.63 -1.00
CA PRO A 15 6.04 -17.56 -1.93
C PRO A 15 6.92 -17.89 -3.13
N GLU A 16 7.02 -19.18 -3.48
CA GLU A 16 7.87 -19.67 -4.58
C GLU A 16 9.38 -19.60 -4.34
N SER A 17 9.83 -19.12 -3.19
CA SER A 17 11.25 -19.16 -2.83
C SER A 17 11.76 -20.61 -2.73
N PRO A 18 13.00 -20.88 -3.18
CA PRO A 18 13.60 -22.21 -3.08
C PRO A 18 13.79 -22.71 -1.64
N ILE A 19 13.72 -21.83 -0.63
CA ILE A 19 13.88 -22.23 0.78
C ILE A 19 12.58 -22.75 1.41
N ILE A 20 11.44 -22.66 0.71
CA ILE A 20 10.14 -23.08 1.25
C ILE A 20 10.03 -24.61 1.23
N ASP A 21 9.78 -25.21 2.40
CA ASP A 21 9.57 -26.65 2.60
C ASP A 21 8.14 -27.08 2.25
N SER A 22 7.14 -26.25 2.58
CA SER A 22 5.72 -26.58 2.36
C SER A 22 4.84 -25.33 2.29
N SER A 23 3.67 -25.47 1.65
CA SER A 23 2.65 -24.42 1.55
C SER A 23 1.25 -24.98 1.79
N ILE A 24 0.43 -24.23 2.53
CA ILE A 24 -0.99 -24.50 2.76
C ILE A 24 -1.74 -23.17 2.66
N GLY A 25 -2.48 -22.98 1.57
CA GLY A 25 -3.15 -21.71 1.29
C GLY A 25 -2.14 -20.57 1.19
N ASN A 26 -2.31 -19.53 2.01
CA ASN A 26 -1.41 -18.38 2.10
C ASN A 26 -0.34 -18.53 3.20
N THR A 27 -0.16 -19.74 3.74
CA THR A 27 0.82 -20.04 4.78
C THR A 27 1.94 -20.89 4.20
N TYR A 28 3.18 -20.49 4.45
CA TYR A 28 4.39 -21.15 3.98
C TYR A 28 5.28 -21.49 5.16
N THR A 29 6.13 -22.49 5.03
CA THR A 29 7.09 -22.86 6.08
C THR A 29 8.47 -23.12 5.51
N TYR A 30 9.50 -22.72 6.24
CA TYR A 30 10.88 -23.14 6.00
C TYR A 30 11.56 -23.50 7.33
N LYS A 31 12.72 -24.16 7.24
CA LYS A 31 13.59 -24.44 8.38
C LYS A 31 14.76 -23.48 8.40
N ASP A 32 15.08 -22.96 9.57
CA ASP A 32 16.34 -22.25 9.79
C ASP A 32 17.49 -23.27 9.71
N ASP A 33 18.39 -23.10 8.74
CA ASP A 33 19.51 -24.01 8.48
C ASP A 33 20.42 -24.21 9.71
N ALA A 34 20.55 -23.19 10.56
CA ALA A 34 21.43 -23.25 11.71
C ALA A 34 20.85 -24.06 12.88
N THR A 35 19.53 -24.07 13.03
CA THR A 35 18.84 -24.59 14.23
C THR A 35 17.86 -25.72 13.94
N ASN A 36 17.50 -25.91 12.66
CA ASN A 36 16.47 -26.83 12.15
C ASN A 36 15.07 -26.58 12.77
N GLU A 37 14.87 -25.42 13.40
CA GLU A 37 13.58 -24.95 13.89
C GLU A 37 12.75 -24.37 12.71
N GLN A 38 11.43 -24.48 12.78
CA GLN A 38 10.55 -24.05 11.70
C GLN A 38 10.10 -22.60 11.86
N VAL A 39 10.08 -21.88 10.75
CA VAL A 39 9.48 -20.55 10.63
C VAL A 39 8.24 -20.65 9.74
N GLU A 40 7.13 -20.08 10.20
CA GLU A 40 5.89 -19.92 9.45
C GLU A 40 5.84 -18.51 8.85
N ILE A 41 5.44 -18.42 7.58
CA ILE A 41 5.22 -17.17 6.85
C ILE A 41 3.74 -17.07 6.51
N ILE A 42 3.08 -16.01 6.93
CA ILE A 42 1.72 -15.68 6.50
C ILE A 42 1.82 -14.61 5.41
N HIS A 43 1.46 -14.97 4.18
CA HIS A 43 1.41 -14.07 3.04
C HIS A 43 0.04 -13.39 2.96
N THR A 44 0.04 -12.09 2.69
CA THR A 44 -1.17 -11.32 2.37
C THR A 44 -0.89 -10.43 1.17
N GLU A 45 -1.51 -10.78 0.03
CA GLU A 45 -1.55 -9.94 -1.16
C GLU A 45 -2.48 -8.75 -0.94
N ASN A 46 -2.10 -7.58 -1.47
CA ASN A 46 -2.90 -6.36 -1.42
C ASN A 46 -3.48 -6.08 -0.02
N PRO A 47 -2.63 -5.95 1.02
CA PRO A 47 -3.11 -5.73 2.37
C PRO A 47 -4.00 -4.48 2.43
N PRO A 48 -4.93 -4.38 3.40
CA PRO A 48 -5.90 -3.29 3.46
C PRO A 48 -5.23 -1.91 3.35
N ASN A 49 -5.71 -1.09 2.41
CA ASN A 49 -5.18 0.24 2.06
C ASN A 49 -3.76 0.27 1.47
N LEU A 50 -3.21 -0.87 1.06
CA LEU A 50 -1.86 -1.03 0.52
C LEU A 50 -1.89 -1.84 -0.80
N SER A 51 -2.80 -1.50 -1.70
CA SER A 51 -2.93 -2.16 -2.99
C SER A 51 -1.62 -2.16 -3.77
N GLY A 52 -1.28 -3.31 -4.36
CA GLY A 52 -0.04 -3.57 -5.08
C GLY A 52 1.20 -3.86 -4.22
N TYR A 53 1.09 -3.71 -2.90
CA TYR A 53 2.10 -4.22 -1.97
C TYR A 53 1.71 -5.62 -1.46
N GLU A 54 2.69 -6.30 -0.90
CA GLU A 54 2.52 -7.58 -0.24
C GLU A 54 3.04 -7.50 1.19
N LYS A 55 2.41 -8.29 2.07
CA LYS A 55 2.83 -8.44 3.47
C LYS A 55 3.23 -9.89 3.71
N LEU A 56 4.44 -10.09 4.20
CA LEU A 56 4.97 -11.39 4.66
C LEU A 56 5.19 -11.32 6.17
N GLU A 57 4.45 -12.10 6.96
CA GLU A 57 4.64 -12.17 8.40
C GLU A 57 5.36 -13.46 8.79
N HIS A 58 6.63 -13.34 9.15
CA HIS A 58 7.49 -14.43 9.59
C HIS A 58 7.39 -14.60 11.10
N LYS A 59 7.18 -15.83 11.58
CA LYS A 59 7.17 -16.15 13.01
C LYS A 59 7.68 -17.57 13.27
N PRO A 60 8.36 -17.83 14.40
CA PRO A 60 8.67 -19.19 14.80
C PRO A 60 7.38 -20.01 14.94
N LYS A 61 7.38 -21.25 14.42
CA LYS A 61 6.19 -22.12 14.47
C LYS A 61 5.89 -22.62 15.89
N ASP A 62 6.92 -22.92 16.67
CA ASP A 62 6.79 -23.19 18.11
C ASP A 62 6.92 -21.87 18.89
N PRO A 63 5.91 -21.45 19.67
CA PRO A 63 5.93 -20.19 20.43
C PRO A 63 7.02 -20.12 21.52
N LYS A 64 7.65 -21.25 21.87
CA LYS A 64 8.79 -21.31 22.79
C LYS A 64 10.11 -20.90 22.12
N VAL A 65 10.19 -21.01 20.80
CA VAL A 65 11.35 -20.61 20.00
C VAL A 65 11.36 -19.09 19.86
N LYS A 66 12.53 -18.48 19.99
CA LYS A 66 12.70 -17.01 19.95
C LYS A 66 13.41 -16.55 18.68
N ILE A 67 13.07 -15.36 18.21
CA ILE A 67 13.79 -14.72 17.11
C ILE A 67 15.11 -14.20 17.65
N LYS A 68 16.22 -14.62 17.06
CA LYS A 68 17.56 -14.20 17.46
C LYS A 68 18.12 -13.16 16.50
N ASP A 69 18.06 -13.45 15.21
CA ASP A 69 18.68 -12.65 14.16
C ASP A 69 17.72 -12.52 12.95
N ILE A 70 18.06 -11.61 12.04
CA ILE A 70 17.39 -11.40 10.76
C ILE A 70 18.45 -11.39 9.65
N GLN A 71 18.21 -12.05 8.53
CA GLN A 71 19.11 -12.08 7.38
C GLN A 71 18.36 -11.91 6.05
N TYR A 72 19.12 -11.61 4.98
CA TYR A 72 18.65 -11.58 3.60
C TYR A 72 19.79 -12.05 2.69
N SER A 73 19.56 -13.04 1.82
CA SER A 73 20.57 -13.65 0.96
C SER A 73 21.83 -14.04 1.73
N THR A 74 21.64 -14.74 2.86
CA THR A 74 22.68 -15.14 3.84
C THR A 74 23.40 -14.00 4.55
N THR A 75 23.09 -12.74 4.23
CA THR A 75 23.73 -11.56 4.81
C THR A 75 22.97 -11.10 6.06
N PRO A 76 23.62 -11.06 7.24
CA PRO A 76 22.99 -10.56 8.45
C PRO A 76 22.50 -9.12 8.28
N GLN A 77 21.26 -8.86 8.69
CA GLN A 77 20.68 -7.54 8.69
C GLN A 77 20.92 -6.87 10.06
N THR A 78 21.34 -5.61 10.03
CA THR A 78 21.73 -4.84 11.23
C THR A 78 20.82 -3.65 11.45
N GLY A 79 20.89 -3.02 12.62
CA GLY A 79 20.11 -1.80 12.94
C GLY A 79 18.74 -2.05 13.57
N PHE A 80 18.35 -3.31 13.74
CA PHE A 80 17.25 -3.72 14.63
C PHE A 80 17.67 -3.66 16.11
N PRO A 81 16.72 -3.61 17.06
CA PRO A 81 17.02 -3.67 18.49
C PRO A 81 17.73 -4.98 18.85
N PRO A 82 18.68 -4.98 19.81
CA PRO A 82 19.38 -6.20 20.23
C PRO A 82 18.46 -7.21 20.95
N THR A 83 17.25 -6.80 21.31
CA THR A 83 16.25 -7.60 22.03
C THR A 83 15.27 -8.31 21.08
N LEU A 84 15.73 -8.79 19.91
CA LEU A 84 14.86 -9.46 18.93
C LEU A 84 14.01 -10.58 19.52
N SER A 85 14.54 -11.28 20.53
CA SER A 85 13.85 -12.38 21.23
C SER A 85 12.55 -12.00 21.96
N GLN A 86 12.25 -10.71 22.12
CA GLN A 86 10.98 -10.24 22.69
C GLN A 86 9.84 -10.20 21.65
N TYR A 87 10.18 -10.18 20.35
CA TYR A 87 9.19 -10.05 19.29
C TYR A 87 8.68 -11.43 18.86
N PRO A 88 7.34 -11.61 18.75
CA PRO A 88 6.76 -12.88 18.31
C PRO A 88 6.83 -13.08 16.79
N SER A 89 6.96 -12.00 16.03
CA SER A 89 6.97 -12.02 14.56
C SER A 89 7.76 -10.86 13.97
N VAL A 90 8.16 -11.02 12.71
CA VAL A 90 8.74 -9.98 11.84
C VAL A 90 7.84 -9.87 10.61
N THR A 91 7.28 -8.70 10.37
CA THR A 91 6.49 -8.42 9.17
C THR A 91 7.33 -7.65 8.16
N VAL A 92 7.38 -8.15 6.94
CA VAL A 92 8.03 -7.52 5.78
C VAL A 92 6.94 -7.02 4.84
N TYR A 93 7.07 -5.77 4.42
CA TYR A 93 6.29 -5.23 3.31
C TYR A 93 7.20 -5.11 2.09
N CYS A 94 6.80 -5.74 1.01
CA CYS A 94 7.50 -5.76 -0.26
C CYS A 94 6.62 -5.23 -1.39
N TRP A 95 7.26 -4.90 -2.49
CA TRP A 95 6.56 -4.64 -3.74
C TRP A 95 6.16 -5.98 -4.36
N GLY A 96 4.89 -6.13 -4.75
CA GLY A 96 4.29 -7.43 -5.09
C GLY A 96 4.75 -8.14 -6.36
N GLN A 97 6.00 -7.95 -6.78
CA GLN A 97 6.64 -8.71 -7.86
C GLN A 97 8.10 -9.05 -7.60
N ASP A 98 8.77 -8.42 -6.63
CA ASP A 98 10.18 -8.64 -6.40
C ASP A 98 10.52 -9.14 -4.98
N TYR A 99 9.52 -9.30 -4.09
CA TYR A 99 9.67 -9.72 -2.68
C TYR A 99 10.81 -9.02 -1.91
N ARG A 100 11.37 -7.93 -2.46
CA ARG A 100 12.49 -7.23 -1.86
C ARG A 100 11.95 -6.39 -0.71
N PRO A 101 12.51 -6.52 0.50
CA PRO A 101 12.01 -5.81 1.67
C PRO A 101 12.10 -4.29 1.50
N LEU A 102 10.97 -3.59 1.55
CA LEU A 102 10.91 -2.13 1.56
C LEU A 102 10.82 -1.58 2.98
N VAL A 103 9.96 -2.21 3.79
CA VAL A 103 9.67 -1.80 5.16
C VAL A 103 9.52 -3.05 6.03
N VAL A 104 10.10 -3.01 7.23
CA VAL A 104 10.03 -4.10 8.20
C VAL A 104 9.34 -3.59 9.47
N LYS A 105 8.52 -4.43 10.11
CA LYS A 105 7.85 -4.16 11.39
C LYS A 105 8.10 -5.33 12.34
N LEU A 106 8.46 -5.03 13.58
CA LEU A 106 8.71 -6.04 14.62
C LEU A 106 7.47 -6.19 15.52
N GLY A 107 6.89 -7.40 15.55
CA GLY A 107 5.69 -7.71 16.32
C GLY A 107 4.53 -6.74 16.10
N ASN A 108 3.89 -6.32 17.20
CA ASN A 108 2.73 -5.44 17.19
C ASN A 108 3.08 -3.95 17.40
N GLU A 109 4.35 -3.58 17.39
CA GLU A 109 4.76 -2.19 17.59
C GLU A 109 4.43 -1.32 16.37
N ASN A 110 4.09 -0.05 16.59
CA ASN A 110 3.91 0.92 15.50
C ASN A 110 5.24 1.55 15.05
N ILE A 111 6.32 0.76 15.12
CA ILE A 111 7.66 1.17 14.70
C ILE A 111 8.00 0.37 13.45
N TYR A 112 8.33 1.08 12.40
CA TYR A 112 8.80 0.51 11.15
C TYR A 112 10.32 0.70 11.04
N TYR A 113 10.93 -0.13 10.22
CA TYR A 113 12.34 -0.12 9.91
C TYR A 113 12.48 -0.07 8.40
N ILE A 114 13.44 0.72 7.93
CA ILE A 114 13.75 0.90 6.52
C ILE A 114 15.24 0.74 6.29
N SER A 115 15.62 0.20 5.15
CA SER A 115 17.01 0.13 4.72
C SER A 115 17.62 1.54 4.59
N GLU A 116 18.90 1.64 4.94
CA GLU A 116 19.76 2.80 4.70
C GLU A 116 20.22 2.85 3.24
N GLY A 117 20.41 4.05 2.70
CA GLY A 117 20.90 4.23 1.34
C GLY A 117 19.86 4.02 0.25
N GLU A 118 20.36 3.88 -0.98
CA GLU A 118 19.57 3.70 -2.20
C GLU A 118 19.83 2.30 -2.80
N GLY A 119 18.83 1.74 -3.47
CA GLY A 119 19.01 0.55 -4.32
C GLY A 119 19.41 -0.76 -3.63
N TYR A 120 18.85 -1.10 -2.46
CA TYR A 120 19.07 -2.39 -1.74
C TYR A 120 20.54 -2.73 -1.44
N THR A 121 21.44 -1.74 -1.45
CA THR A 121 22.88 -1.94 -1.27
C THR A 121 23.33 -2.07 0.18
N SER A 122 22.44 -1.76 1.13
CA SER A 122 22.73 -1.76 2.56
C SER A 122 22.00 -2.89 3.27
N ASN A 123 22.69 -3.55 4.21
CA ASN A 123 22.11 -4.46 5.18
C ASN A 123 21.75 -3.77 6.51
N LYS A 124 21.86 -2.43 6.58
CA LYS A 124 21.58 -1.65 7.77
C LYS A 124 20.18 -1.03 7.70
N TRP A 125 19.42 -1.21 8.77
CA TRP A 125 18.06 -0.74 8.93
C TRP A 125 17.99 0.40 9.96
N ASN A 126 17.15 1.39 9.70
CA ASN A 126 16.91 2.51 10.60
C ASN A 126 15.44 2.55 11.02
N SER A 127 15.19 2.79 12.29
CA SER A 127 13.83 3.01 12.81
C SER A 127 13.22 4.26 12.18
N THR A 128 11.94 4.19 11.82
CA THR A 128 11.16 5.31 11.29
C THR A 128 10.74 6.32 12.33
N SER A 129 10.98 6.04 13.62
CA SER A 129 10.57 6.90 14.75
C SER A 129 11.12 8.32 14.67
N THR A 130 12.23 8.54 13.95
CA THR A 130 12.82 9.87 13.72
C THR A 130 12.53 10.42 12.33
N SER A 131 12.90 9.68 11.27
CA SER A 131 12.90 10.22 9.89
C SER A 131 11.54 10.20 9.19
N PHE A 132 10.55 9.46 9.70
CA PHE A 132 9.22 9.32 9.08
C PHE A 132 8.10 9.53 10.11
N ALA A 133 8.38 10.32 11.16
CA ALA A 133 7.39 10.65 12.17
C ALA A 133 6.18 11.34 11.53
N GLY A 134 4.98 10.83 11.81
CA GLY A 134 3.72 11.36 11.30
C GLY A 134 3.32 10.86 9.91
N LEU A 135 4.17 10.11 9.21
CA LEU A 135 3.83 9.50 7.93
C LEU A 135 3.08 8.17 8.14
N SER A 136 2.06 7.93 7.33
CA SER A 136 1.39 6.64 7.29
C SER A 136 2.24 5.59 6.56
N LEU A 137 1.96 4.30 6.81
CA LEU A 137 2.70 3.20 6.18
C LEU A 137 2.69 3.26 4.65
N LEU A 138 1.57 3.68 4.04
CA LEU A 138 1.49 3.85 2.59
C LEU A 138 2.50 4.90 2.10
N GLU A 139 2.66 6.02 2.80
CA GLU A 139 3.60 7.08 2.42
C GLU A 139 5.04 6.59 2.53
N ILE A 140 5.36 5.86 3.61
CA ILE A 140 6.69 5.25 3.81
C ILE A 140 6.99 4.28 2.65
N LEU A 141 6.03 3.42 2.30
CA LEU A 141 6.16 2.47 1.20
C LEU A 141 6.35 3.18 -0.14
N GLN A 142 5.60 4.24 -0.42
CA GLN A 142 5.71 5.01 -1.67
C GLN A 142 7.06 5.73 -1.78
N ILE A 143 7.57 6.29 -0.67
CA ILE A 143 8.92 6.88 -0.61
C ILE A 143 9.97 5.80 -0.91
N LYS A 144 9.85 4.63 -0.27
CA LYS A 144 10.82 3.54 -0.42
C LYS A 144 10.76 2.88 -1.79
N SER A 145 9.57 2.73 -2.37
CA SER A 145 9.35 2.34 -3.76
C SER A 145 10.10 3.26 -4.73
N CYS A 146 10.04 4.59 -4.56
CA CYS A 146 10.82 5.48 -5.43
C CYS A 146 12.33 5.24 -5.29
N THR A 147 12.85 5.20 -4.07
CA THR A 147 14.31 5.14 -3.87
C THR A 147 14.94 3.78 -4.15
N HIS A 148 14.14 2.70 -4.19
CA HIS A 148 14.65 1.33 -4.34
C HIS A 148 14.38 0.73 -5.71
N THR A 149 13.22 1.02 -6.29
CA THR A 149 12.75 0.35 -7.51
C THR A 149 12.36 1.34 -8.60
N ASN A 150 12.69 2.62 -8.41
CA ASN A 150 12.45 3.68 -9.38
C ASN A 150 10.99 3.77 -9.84
N ALA A 151 10.02 3.49 -8.95
CA ALA A 151 8.64 3.89 -9.21
C ALA A 151 8.22 5.12 -8.46
N HIS A 152 7.54 5.97 -9.19
CA HIS A 152 7.18 7.30 -8.75
C HIS A 152 5.69 7.42 -8.54
N VAL A 153 5.35 8.37 -7.69
CA VAL A 153 3.96 8.75 -7.44
C VAL A 153 3.60 9.87 -8.41
N VAL A 154 2.45 9.75 -9.05
CA VAL A 154 1.91 10.80 -9.93
C VAL A 154 0.96 11.68 -9.13
N ASP A 155 1.19 12.99 -9.09
CA ASP A 155 0.24 13.95 -8.52
C ASP A 155 -0.81 14.34 -9.58
N ILE A 156 -1.99 13.74 -9.47
CA ILE A 156 -3.13 13.91 -10.39
C ILE A 156 -3.85 15.25 -10.22
N SER A 157 -3.45 16.07 -9.23
CA SER A 157 -3.93 17.44 -9.08
C SER A 157 -3.23 18.43 -10.02
N LYS A 158 -2.12 18.03 -10.63
CA LYS A 158 -1.32 18.89 -11.52
C LYS A 158 -1.95 18.97 -12.91
N THR A 159 -2.45 20.15 -13.25
CA THR A 159 -3.19 20.42 -14.50
C THR A 159 -2.49 21.41 -15.44
N THR A 160 -1.41 22.04 -14.98
CA THR A 160 -0.64 23.00 -15.76
C THR A 160 0.38 22.31 -16.65
N LYS A 161 0.74 22.90 -17.80
CA LYS A 161 1.81 22.39 -18.69
C LYS A 161 3.20 22.32 -18.04
N GLU A 162 3.34 22.87 -16.84
CA GLU A 162 4.57 22.82 -16.06
C GLU A 162 4.82 21.40 -15.53
N SER A 163 6.04 20.92 -15.75
CA SER A 163 6.53 19.70 -15.12
C SER A 163 6.69 19.90 -13.61
N TYR A 164 6.59 18.82 -12.84
CA TYR A 164 6.83 18.82 -11.39
C TYR A 164 7.69 17.63 -10.98
N ASN A 165 8.28 17.69 -9.80
CA ASN A 165 9.05 16.56 -9.26
C ASN A 165 8.13 15.55 -8.58
N CYS A 166 8.47 14.27 -8.66
CA CYS A 166 7.79 13.18 -7.95
C CYS A 166 7.59 13.55 -6.47
N PRO A 167 6.36 13.57 -5.94
CA PRO A 167 6.06 14.05 -4.60
C PRO A 167 6.61 13.13 -3.48
N SER A 168 7.02 11.90 -3.80
CA SER A 168 7.57 10.96 -2.82
C SER A 168 9.08 11.07 -2.64
N CYS A 169 9.84 11.40 -3.69
CA CYS A 169 11.30 11.42 -3.63
C CYS A 169 11.95 12.68 -4.19
N ASN A 170 11.17 13.57 -4.83
CA ASN A 170 11.62 14.85 -5.37
C ASN A 170 12.79 14.73 -6.38
N LYS A 171 12.97 13.56 -7.02
CA LYS A 171 14.06 13.27 -7.96
C LYS A 171 13.59 13.19 -9.41
N GLU A 172 12.54 12.42 -9.66
CA GLU A 172 12.02 12.23 -11.01
C GLU A 172 11.19 13.43 -11.45
N ARG A 173 11.43 13.92 -12.67
CA ARG A 173 10.67 15.03 -13.26
C ARG A 173 9.54 14.49 -14.13
N ILE A 174 8.31 14.78 -13.72
CA ILE A 174 7.09 14.36 -14.39
C ILE A 174 6.60 15.51 -15.27
N ASN A 175 6.45 15.25 -16.57
CA ASN A 175 5.93 16.23 -17.53
C ASN A 175 4.41 16.16 -17.60
N VAL A 176 3.76 17.31 -17.76
CA VAL A 176 2.30 17.41 -17.87
C VAL A 176 1.90 17.97 -19.23
N SER A 177 1.04 17.25 -19.93
CA SER A 177 0.48 17.62 -21.23
C SER A 177 -1.02 17.83 -21.10
N PRO A 178 -1.49 19.08 -20.93
CA PRO A 178 -2.92 19.36 -20.84
C PRO A 178 -3.60 19.26 -22.20
N VAL A 179 -4.75 18.61 -22.23
CA VAL A 179 -5.63 18.52 -23.41
C VAL A 179 -7.04 18.91 -22.98
N LYS A 180 -7.59 19.93 -23.66
CA LYS A 180 -8.94 20.43 -23.40
C LYS A 180 -9.91 19.85 -24.42
N GLY A 181 -10.97 19.20 -23.94
CA GLY A 181 -12.13 18.82 -24.73
C GLY A 181 -13.30 19.78 -24.49
N SER A 182 -14.44 19.55 -25.15
CA SER A 182 -15.66 20.34 -24.99
C SER A 182 -16.39 20.06 -23.67
N ASP A 183 -16.34 18.81 -23.20
CA ASP A 183 -17.13 18.35 -22.05
C ASP A 183 -16.26 17.98 -20.83
N TYR A 184 -15.00 17.62 -21.09
CA TYR A 184 -14.02 17.24 -20.10
C TYR A 184 -12.63 17.69 -20.54
N SER A 185 -11.71 17.77 -19.59
CA SER A 185 -10.28 17.93 -19.86
C SER A 185 -9.54 16.67 -19.46
N TRP A 186 -8.36 16.43 -20.03
CA TRP A 186 -7.45 15.44 -19.49
C TRP A 186 -6.01 15.93 -19.49
N TYR A 187 -5.22 15.37 -18.57
CA TYR A 187 -3.84 15.77 -18.33
C TYR A 187 -2.96 14.53 -18.42
N GLY A 188 -2.08 14.50 -19.42
CA GLY A 188 -1.11 13.43 -19.59
C GLY A 188 0.10 13.66 -18.70
N HIS A 189 0.34 12.78 -17.75
CA HIS A 189 1.52 12.75 -16.89
C HIS A 189 2.50 11.74 -17.45
N THR A 190 3.69 12.18 -17.85
CA THR A 190 4.73 11.33 -18.45
C THR A 190 6.00 11.37 -17.62
N LEU A 191 6.52 10.20 -17.29
CA LEU A 191 7.78 9.99 -16.59
C LEU A 191 8.88 9.59 -17.57
N GLN A 192 10.15 9.74 -17.20
CA GLN A 192 11.28 9.28 -18.01
C GLN A 192 11.58 7.81 -17.70
N ALA A 193 11.06 6.90 -18.51
CA ALA A 193 11.39 5.45 -18.50
C ALA A 193 11.39 4.83 -17.08
N SER A 194 10.27 4.97 -16.38
CA SER A 194 10.12 4.51 -14.99
C SER A 194 8.77 3.82 -14.77
N SER A 195 8.52 3.42 -13.52
CA SER A 195 7.27 2.76 -13.11
C SER A 195 6.39 3.72 -12.30
N ILE A 196 5.10 3.41 -12.19
CA ILE A 196 4.15 4.17 -11.35
C ILE A 196 3.79 3.33 -10.12
N SER A 197 4.12 3.84 -8.93
CA SER A 197 3.86 3.17 -7.64
C SER A 197 2.53 3.60 -7.02
N GLY A 198 1.99 4.74 -7.43
CA GLY A 198 0.71 5.23 -6.93
C GLY A 198 0.40 6.64 -7.37
N PHE A 199 -0.64 7.21 -6.76
CA PHE A 199 -1.18 8.52 -7.12
C PHE A 199 -1.43 9.37 -5.88
N LYS A 200 -1.27 10.69 -6.03
CA LYS A 200 -1.64 11.73 -5.06
C LYS A 200 -2.63 12.68 -5.71
N ASP A 201 -3.69 13.07 -5.00
CA ASP A 201 -4.53 14.21 -5.37
C ASP A 201 -4.21 15.32 -4.37
N ASP A 202 -3.37 16.27 -4.80
CA ASP A 202 -2.76 17.28 -3.96
C ASP A 202 -1.98 16.63 -2.80
N ASN A 203 -2.35 16.89 -1.54
CA ASN A 203 -1.65 16.35 -0.39
C ASN A 203 -2.17 14.97 0.05
N GLN A 204 -3.12 14.36 -0.66
CA GLN A 204 -3.74 13.09 -0.27
C GLN A 204 -3.37 11.93 -1.18
N TYR A 205 -2.80 10.87 -0.60
CA TYR A 205 -2.58 9.61 -1.30
C TYR A 205 -3.90 8.94 -1.69
N GLN A 206 -3.91 8.38 -2.89
CA GLN A 206 -5.04 7.67 -3.46
C GLN A 206 -4.86 6.16 -3.26
N ALA A 207 -5.97 5.45 -3.02
CA ALA A 207 -6.03 4.01 -2.78
C ALA A 207 -6.78 3.28 -3.91
N GLY A 208 -6.62 1.97 -4.01
CA GLY A 208 -7.32 1.13 -5.00
C GLY A 208 -6.59 0.96 -6.34
N PHE A 209 -5.45 1.60 -6.51
CA PHE A 209 -4.52 1.33 -7.60
C PHE A 209 -3.62 0.14 -7.24
N LYS A 210 -3.43 -0.80 -8.17
CA LYS A 210 -2.28 -1.72 -8.08
C LYS A 210 -0.99 -0.96 -8.40
N ILE A 211 0.17 -1.58 -8.19
CA ILE A 211 1.43 -1.01 -8.67
C ILE A 211 1.60 -1.34 -10.16
N PHE A 212 2.13 -0.39 -10.94
CA PHE A 212 2.31 -0.50 -12.37
C PHE A 212 3.79 -0.47 -12.73
N LYS A 213 4.37 -1.67 -12.87
CA LYS A 213 5.71 -1.82 -13.43
C LYS A 213 5.70 -1.45 -14.90
N ASP A 214 6.78 -0.84 -15.36
CA ASP A 214 7.01 -0.51 -16.77
C ASP A 214 5.83 0.30 -17.35
N CYS A 215 5.33 1.27 -16.58
CA CYS A 215 4.29 2.19 -16.98
C CYS A 215 4.78 3.61 -16.71
N ASP A 216 4.98 4.39 -17.76
CA ASP A 216 5.57 5.73 -17.70
C ASP A 216 4.58 6.84 -18.05
N GLN A 217 3.33 6.49 -18.35
CA GLN A 217 2.29 7.46 -18.70
C GLN A 217 0.97 7.18 -17.96
N ALA A 218 0.40 8.25 -17.40
CA ALA A 218 -0.96 8.26 -16.89
C ALA A 218 -1.74 9.46 -17.44
N ASN A 219 -2.90 9.23 -18.04
CA ASN A 219 -3.83 10.28 -18.44
C ASN A 219 -4.92 10.42 -17.39
N VAL A 220 -5.06 11.61 -16.83
CA VAL A 220 -6.01 11.93 -15.76
C VAL A 220 -7.14 12.76 -16.34
N TYR A 221 -8.35 12.23 -16.32
CA TYR A 221 -9.54 12.87 -16.90
C TYR A 221 -10.35 13.59 -15.82
N TRP A 222 -10.62 14.87 -16.08
CA TRP A 222 -11.31 15.79 -15.18
C TRP A 222 -12.68 16.15 -15.73
N TYR A 223 -13.70 16.07 -14.87
CA TYR A 223 -15.07 16.40 -15.23
C TYR A 223 -15.83 17.04 -14.06
N PRO A 224 -16.64 18.09 -14.31
CA PRO A 224 -16.76 18.85 -15.58
C PRO A 224 -15.48 19.61 -15.95
N GLU A 225 -15.38 20.15 -17.17
CA GLU A 225 -14.17 20.85 -17.63
C GLU A 225 -13.79 22.08 -16.77
N SER A 226 -14.76 22.86 -16.30
CA SER A 226 -14.50 24.18 -15.69
C SER A 226 -14.03 24.15 -14.23
N ASP A 227 -14.48 23.17 -13.45
CA ASP A 227 -14.31 23.10 -11.99
C ASP A 227 -14.32 21.64 -11.50
N GLY A 228 -13.96 20.73 -12.40
CA GLY A 228 -14.00 19.30 -12.19
C GLY A 228 -13.03 18.80 -11.15
N LYS A 229 -13.09 17.49 -10.95
CA LYS A 229 -12.09 16.72 -10.22
C LYS A 229 -11.59 15.59 -11.11
N PRO A 230 -10.42 15.02 -10.83
CA PRO A 230 -10.01 13.79 -11.49
C PRO A 230 -11.00 12.68 -11.11
N LEU A 231 -11.63 12.06 -12.11
CA LEU A 231 -12.64 11.00 -11.91
C LEU A 231 -12.31 9.70 -12.64
N LEU A 232 -11.42 9.75 -13.63
CA LEU A 232 -10.99 8.60 -14.41
C LEU A 232 -9.48 8.73 -14.69
N VAL A 233 -8.75 7.63 -14.58
CA VAL A 233 -7.31 7.55 -14.85
C VAL A 233 -7.07 6.40 -15.82
N CYS A 234 -6.33 6.68 -16.90
CA CYS A 234 -5.85 5.69 -17.85
C CYS A 234 -4.34 5.56 -17.71
N ILE A 235 -3.84 4.36 -17.47
CA ILE A 235 -2.42 4.08 -17.25
C ILE A 235 -1.92 3.23 -18.39
N LYS A 236 -0.89 3.71 -19.08
CA LYS A 236 -0.35 3.03 -20.25
C LYS A 236 0.91 2.25 -19.89
N PRO A 237 0.96 0.95 -20.20
CA PRO A 237 2.20 0.21 -20.20
C PRO A 237 3.18 0.78 -21.23
N LEU A 238 4.47 0.71 -20.93
CA LEU A 238 5.55 0.90 -21.88
C LEU A 238 5.39 -0.13 -23.00
N SER A 239 5.37 0.34 -24.25
CA SER A 239 5.46 -0.55 -25.41
C SER A 239 6.91 -1.07 -25.48
N GLY A 240 7.09 -2.38 -25.31
CA GLY A 240 8.39 -3.01 -25.49
C GLY A 240 8.79 -3.04 -26.97
N PRO A 241 10.10 -2.93 -27.28
CA PRO A 241 10.57 -3.17 -28.64
C PRO A 241 10.31 -4.63 -29.02
N GLY A 242 9.41 -4.84 -29.98
CA GLY A 242 9.06 -6.17 -30.49
C GLY A 242 7.74 -6.75 -29.95
N ASP A 243 6.99 -6.01 -29.14
CA ASP A 243 5.63 -6.39 -28.78
C ASP A 243 4.75 -6.26 -30.04
N GLU A 244 4.30 -7.41 -30.57
CA GLU A 244 3.45 -7.46 -31.78
C GLU A 244 2.09 -6.79 -31.55
N GLU A 245 1.65 -6.68 -30.29
CA GLU A 245 0.41 -6.02 -29.89
C GLU A 245 0.69 -5.07 -28.69
N PRO A 246 0.26 -3.80 -28.75
CA PRO A 246 0.44 -2.89 -27.63
C PRO A 246 -0.33 -3.41 -26.41
N SER A 247 0.34 -3.46 -25.27
CA SER A 247 -0.29 -3.82 -24.01
C SER A 247 -1.50 -2.92 -23.72
N LYS A 248 -2.64 -3.53 -23.36
CA LYS A 248 -3.88 -2.79 -23.11
C LYS A 248 -3.72 -1.82 -21.94
N PRO A 249 -4.26 -0.59 -22.04
CA PRO A 249 -4.22 0.38 -20.95
C PRO A 249 -5.06 -0.09 -19.76
N TYR A 250 -4.69 0.34 -18.56
CA TYR A 250 -5.47 0.11 -17.35
C TYR A 250 -6.33 1.33 -17.03
N TRP A 251 -7.64 1.13 -16.91
CA TRP A 251 -8.59 2.17 -16.57
C TRP A 251 -9.05 2.05 -15.12
N TYR A 252 -9.07 3.18 -14.42
CA TYR A 252 -9.52 3.29 -13.04
C TYR A 252 -10.47 4.45 -12.90
N ARG A 253 -11.66 4.19 -12.35
CA ARG A 253 -12.64 5.21 -12.03
C ARG A 253 -12.64 5.48 -10.53
N ARG A 254 -12.76 6.75 -10.16
CA ARG A 254 -12.92 7.15 -8.77
C ARG A 254 -14.30 6.69 -8.27
N GLU A 255 -14.34 6.11 -7.08
CA GLU A 255 -15.59 5.56 -6.52
C GLU A 255 -16.66 6.65 -6.35
N CYS A 256 -16.26 7.84 -5.89
CA CYS A 256 -17.08 9.06 -5.89
C CYS A 256 -16.20 10.33 -5.84
N LYS A 257 -16.78 11.52 -6.11
CA LYS A 257 -16.05 12.81 -6.24
C LYS A 257 -15.14 13.15 -5.05
N SER A 258 -15.51 12.78 -3.83
CA SER A 258 -14.77 13.06 -2.60
C SER A 258 -13.93 11.89 -2.08
N SER A 259 -14.03 10.72 -2.71
CA SER A 259 -13.29 9.53 -2.28
C SER A 259 -11.85 9.58 -2.78
N ASN A 260 -10.92 9.06 -1.98
CA ASN A 260 -9.56 8.76 -2.42
C ASN A 260 -9.42 7.32 -2.96
N LYS A 261 -10.52 6.56 -3.04
CA LYS A 261 -10.54 5.18 -3.51
C LYS A 261 -10.92 5.10 -4.99
N TRP A 262 -10.19 4.26 -5.70
CA TRP A 262 -10.33 4.00 -7.12
C TRP A 262 -10.67 2.54 -7.37
N VAL A 263 -11.43 2.29 -8.43
CA VAL A 263 -11.90 0.96 -8.85
C VAL A 263 -11.47 0.73 -10.28
N ARG A 264 -10.92 -0.44 -10.57
CA ARG A 264 -10.52 -0.84 -11.92
C ARG A 264 -11.75 -1.07 -12.79
N GLU A 265 -11.73 -0.53 -14.00
CA GLU A 265 -12.74 -0.77 -15.03
C GLU A 265 -12.25 -1.89 -15.95
N GLU A 266 -12.89 -3.06 -15.89
CA GLU A 266 -12.51 -4.23 -16.71
C GLU A 266 -13.47 -4.47 -17.88
N ASN A 267 -14.78 -4.42 -17.64
CA ASN A 267 -15.79 -4.76 -18.65
C ASN A 267 -16.17 -3.58 -19.55
N ASP A 268 -16.19 -2.37 -18.99
CA ASP A 268 -16.60 -1.14 -19.67
C ASP A 268 -15.42 -0.21 -19.96
N ALA A 269 -14.20 -0.76 -19.98
CA ALA A 269 -12.98 0.00 -20.24
C ALA A 269 -13.04 0.69 -21.61
N PRO A 270 -12.73 2.00 -21.69
CA PRO A 270 -12.55 2.67 -22.96
C PRO A 270 -11.40 2.05 -23.78
N THR A 271 -11.58 2.02 -25.10
CA THR A 271 -10.62 1.40 -26.03
C THR A 271 -9.43 2.29 -26.35
N ASN A 272 -9.60 3.61 -26.25
CA ASN A 272 -8.57 4.62 -26.49
C ASN A 272 -8.95 5.95 -25.79
N GLU A 273 -8.13 6.99 -25.97
CA GLU A 273 -8.27 8.29 -25.27
C GLU A 273 -9.43 9.17 -25.77
N GLU A 274 -10.02 8.84 -26.92
CA GLU A 274 -11.11 9.57 -27.58
C GLU A 274 -12.42 8.77 -27.58
N ASP A 275 -12.45 7.63 -26.90
CA ASP A 275 -13.61 6.75 -26.85
C ASP A 275 -14.79 7.47 -26.16
N PRO A 276 -15.97 7.54 -26.79
CA PRO A 276 -17.14 8.24 -26.22
C PRO A 276 -17.57 7.68 -24.85
N LYS A 277 -17.20 6.44 -24.52
CA LYS A 277 -17.42 5.85 -23.18
C LYS A 277 -16.72 6.62 -22.06
N ILE A 278 -15.66 7.38 -22.36
CA ILE A 278 -14.97 8.20 -21.36
C ILE A 278 -15.95 9.19 -20.72
N LEU A 279 -16.74 9.90 -21.54
CA LEU A 279 -17.72 10.85 -21.03
C LEU A 279 -18.81 10.18 -20.19
N GLU A 280 -19.29 9.00 -20.61
CA GLU A 280 -20.27 8.21 -19.87
C GLU A 280 -19.73 7.80 -18.48
N LEU A 281 -18.50 7.28 -18.42
CA LEU A 281 -17.86 6.89 -17.16
C LEU A 281 -17.61 8.08 -16.23
N LEU A 282 -17.19 9.22 -16.78
CA LEU A 282 -17.02 10.47 -16.04
C LEU A 282 -18.34 10.95 -15.42
N GLN A 283 -19.42 10.97 -16.22
CA GLN A 283 -20.75 11.35 -15.75
C GLN A 283 -21.27 10.38 -14.68
N LYS A 284 -21.09 9.07 -14.86
CA LYS A 284 -21.45 8.05 -13.88
C LYS A 284 -20.70 8.23 -12.55
N ALA A 285 -19.39 8.45 -12.60
CA ALA A 285 -18.57 8.73 -11.41
C ALA A 285 -19.02 10.00 -10.69
N PHE A 286 -19.37 11.04 -11.46
CA PHE A 286 -19.81 12.33 -10.93
C PHE A 286 -21.18 12.21 -10.23
N GLN A 287 -22.14 11.49 -10.82
CA GLN A 287 -23.49 11.31 -10.29
C GLN A 287 -23.52 10.40 -9.04
N THR A 288 -22.70 9.35 -9.01
CA THR A 288 -22.59 8.42 -7.85
C THR A 288 -22.24 9.17 -6.56
N ALA A 289 -21.54 10.31 -6.67
CA ALA A 289 -21.16 11.14 -5.53
C ALA A 289 -22.32 11.91 -4.87
N GLN A 290 -23.43 12.15 -5.58
CA GLN A 290 -24.54 12.93 -5.06
C GLN A 290 -25.55 12.10 -4.27
N ASN A 291 -25.56 10.78 -4.49
CA ASN A 291 -26.43 9.84 -3.81
C ASN A 291 -25.59 8.67 -3.29
N PRO A 292 -24.93 8.78 -2.12
CA PRO A 292 -24.32 7.64 -1.47
C PRO A 292 -25.45 6.72 -1.03
N THR A 293 -25.92 5.88 -1.94
CA THR A 293 -27.10 5.04 -1.71
C THR A 293 -26.82 4.14 -0.51
N SER A 294 -27.68 4.24 0.50
CA SER A 294 -27.77 3.37 1.67
C SER A 294 -28.12 1.91 1.32
N GLN A 295 -27.79 1.45 0.12
CA GLN A 295 -28.00 0.10 -0.38
C GLN A 295 -26.73 -0.73 -0.16
N GLY A 296 -26.59 -1.20 1.07
CA GLY A 296 -25.58 -2.17 1.45
C GLY A 296 -26.00 -2.92 2.70
N ASN A 297 -27.23 -3.42 2.74
CA ASN A 297 -27.74 -4.37 3.73
C ASN A 297 -29.00 -5.07 3.20
N SER A 298 -28.87 -5.87 2.13
CA SER A 298 -29.87 -6.89 1.80
C SER A 298 -29.29 -7.84 0.76
N GLU A 299 -28.41 -8.74 1.19
CA GLU A 299 -28.30 -10.10 0.65
C GLU A 299 -27.29 -10.89 1.50
N LEU A 300 -27.72 -11.27 2.70
CA LEU A 300 -27.20 -12.46 3.38
C LEU A 300 -28.39 -13.40 3.61
N SER A 301 -28.77 -14.09 2.53
CA SER A 301 -29.75 -15.18 2.58
C SER A 301 -29.19 -16.31 3.44
N THR A 302 -29.82 -16.44 4.59
CA THR A 302 -29.65 -17.48 5.59
C THR A 302 -30.19 -18.79 5.03
N SER A 303 -29.35 -19.82 4.96
CA SER A 303 -29.79 -21.21 4.93
C SER A 303 -29.10 -21.97 6.08
N ILE A 304 -29.49 -21.64 7.31
CA ILE A 304 -29.15 -22.47 8.47
C ILE A 304 -30.33 -23.39 8.75
N SER A 305 -30.12 -24.66 8.40
CA SER A 305 -30.88 -25.82 8.86
C SER A 305 -30.92 -25.85 10.38
N SER A 306 -32.14 -25.82 10.93
CA SER A 306 -32.42 -25.97 12.36
C SER A 306 -32.12 -27.38 12.86
N SER A 307 -31.18 -27.52 13.81
CA SER A 307 -31.20 -28.61 14.78
C SER A 307 -31.17 -28.00 16.19
N ALA A 308 -32.18 -28.37 16.97
CA ALA A 308 -32.45 -27.82 18.28
C ALA A 308 -31.50 -28.39 19.34
N THR A 309 -30.88 -27.52 20.12
CA THR A 309 -30.41 -27.84 21.47
C THR A 309 -30.69 -26.67 22.41
N ASN A 310 -31.41 -26.98 23.50
CA ASN A 310 -31.77 -26.05 24.55
C ASN A 310 -30.52 -25.62 25.33
N GLY A 311 -30.23 -24.32 25.33
CA GLY A 311 -29.17 -23.72 26.15
C GLY A 311 -29.63 -22.38 26.71
N LEU A 312 -29.82 -22.33 28.03
CA LEU A 312 -30.06 -21.12 28.83
C LEU A 312 -29.00 -20.06 28.53
N VAL A 313 -29.41 -18.90 27.99
CA VAL A 313 -28.55 -17.72 27.87
C VAL A 313 -28.89 -16.75 29.00
N ALA A 314 -27.94 -16.56 29.90
CA ALA A 314 -27.96 -15.53 30.93
C ALA A 314 -27.73 -14.15 30.29
N ILE A 315 -28.65 -13.23 30.52
CA ILE A 315 -28.55 -11.83 30.10
C ILE A 315 -27.64 -11.10 31.11
N PHE A 316 -26.46 -10.67 30.68
CA PHE A 316 -25.63 -9.72 31.43
C PHE A 316 -26.04 -8.29 31.08
N ILE A 317 -26.58 -7.58 32.06
CA ILE A 317 -26.83 -6.14 32.00
C ILE A 317 -25.49 -5.43 32.19
N VAL A 318 -25.00 -4.75 31.16
CA VAL A 318 -23.83 -3.87 31.25
C VAL A 318 -24.28 -2.51 31.77
N GLY A 319 -23.82 -2.17 32.97
CA GLY A 319 -24.01 -0.86 33.60
C GLY A 319 -23.19 0.23 32.90
N ILE A 320 -23.86 1.34 32.60
CA ILE A 320 -23.26 2.56 32.05
C ILE A 320 -22.47 3.26 33.17
N VAL A 321 -21.17 3.46 32.98
CA VAL A 321 -20.33 4.30 33.83
C VAL A 321 -20.28 5.71 33.23
N PRO A 322 -20.55 6.77 34.00
CA PRO A 322 -20.42 8.14 33.51
C PRO A 322 -18.95 8.55 33.39
N VAL A 323 -18.58 9.07 32.23
CA VAL A 323 -17.27 9.68 31.95
C VAL A 323 -17.24 11.08 32.58
N ILE A 324 -16.28 11.30 33.49
CA ILE A 324 -15.95 12.61 34.04
C ILE A 324 -14.95 13.29 33.10
N LEU A 325 -15.37 14.40 32.49
CA LEU A 325 -14.50 15.30 31.72
C LEU A 325 -13.73 16.21 32.67
N VAL A 326 -12.41 16.00 32.77
CA VAL A 326 -11.48 16.93 33.43
C VAL A 326 -10.94 17.88 32.35
N GLY A 327 -11.29 19.16 32.46
CA GLY A 327 -10.75 20.22 31.61
C GLY A 327 -9.30 20.54 31.98
N ILE A 328 -8.40 20.45 31.01
CA ILE A 328 -7.02 20.92 31.13
C ILE A 328 -6.94 22.29 30.45
N GLY A 329 -6.62 23.32 31.24
CA GLY A 329 -6.39 24.67 30.75
C GLY A 329 -5.03 24.79 30.05
N TYR A 330 -5.03 25.38 28.85
CA TYR A 330 -3.81 25.77 28.14
C TYR A 330 -3.36 27.17 28.58
N ALA A 331 -2.16 27.28 29.11
CA ALA A 331 -1.46 28.55 29.33
C ALA A 331 -0.69 28.92 28.05
N GLY A 332 -1.02 30.08 27.49
CA GLY A 332 -0.36 30.64 26.31
C GLY A 332 1.06 31.15 26.60
N TRP A 333 1.98 30.92 25.67
CA TRP A 333 3.28 31.55 25.62
C TRP A 333 3.37 32.42 24.37
N SER A 334 3.57 33.72 24.60
CA SER A 334 3.81 34.74 23.60
C SER A 334 5.29 34.75 23.20
N PHE A 335 5.56 34.63 21.90
CA PHE A 335 6.86 34.93 21.29
C PHE A 335 6.99 36.44 21.03
N LEU A 336 8.09 37.04 21.47
CA LEU A 336 8.59 38.33 20.98
C LEU A 336 9.70 38.06 19.94
N PRO A 337 9.79 38.87 18.87
CA PRO A 337 10.89 38.76 17.92
C PRO A 337 12.12 39.54 18.44
N ARG A 338 13.32 39.04 18.13
CA ARG A 338 14.53 39.87 18.14
C ARG A 338 15.04 40.06 16.71
N LEU A 339 15.46 41.30 16.51
CA LEU A 339 16.01 41.96 15.33
C LEU A 339 17.19 41.24 14.68
#